data_AF-A0A7U9CS54-F1
#
_entry.id   AF-A0A7U9CS54-F1
#
_cell.length_a   1.000
_cell.length_b   1.000
_cell.length_c   1.000
_cell.angle_alpha   90.00
_cell.angle_beta   90.00
_cell.angle_gamma   90.00
#
_symmetry.space_group_name_H-M   'P 1'
#
loop_
_entity.id
_entity.type
_entity.pdbx_description
1 polymer ?
#
loop_
_entity_poly.entity_id
_entity_poly.type
_entity_poly.pdbx_seq_one_letter_code
_entity_poly.pdbx_strand_id
1 'polypeptide(L)'
;MKCSRIINILRSVFSVDVGLSESDAQRMLKRMLSDPEQRLNIERELVYLYQNDSVSWMLLLDNEEYVVYPADDETDAKGYLTSILWDQVFPGNEMTEEK
;
A
#
# COMPACT_ATOMS: atom_id res chain seq x y z
N MET A 1 7.27 11.03 -11.14
CA MET A 1 6.17 11.39 -10.22
C MET A 1 6.36 10.55 -8.97
N LYS A 2 6.39 11.12 -7.75
CA LYS A 2 6.75 10.39 -6.53
C LYS A 2 5.48 9.92 -5.82
N CYS A 3 5.32 8.62 -5.58
CA CYS A 3 4.24 7.99 -4.79
C CYS A 3 4.40 8.29 -3.29
N SER A 4 4.53 9.57 -2.96
CA SER A 4 4.98 10.05 -1.66
C SER A 4 3.94 9.77 -0.59
N ARG A 5 2.65 9.74 -0.94
CA ARG A 5 1.57 9.45 0.02
C ARG A 5 1.54 7.97 0.36
N ILE A 6 1.66 7.09 -0.64
CA ILE A 6 1.74 5.64 -0.41
C ILE A 6 2.95 5.31 0.47
N ILE A 7 4.12 5.84 0.13
CA ILE A 7 5.34 5.66 0.93
C ILE A 7 5.14 6.17 2.36
N ASN A 8 4.54 7.35 2.53
CA ASN A 8 4.26 7.87 3.87
C ASN A 8 3.31 6.97 4.66
N ILE A 9 2.27 6.43 4.04
CA ILE A 9 1.34 5.49 4.69
C ILE A 9 2.07 4.21 5.10
N LEU A 10 2.84 3.63 4.19
CA LEU A 10 3.64 2.44 4.45
C LEU A 10 4.59 2.66 5.63
N ARG A 11 5.36 3.75 5.59
CA ARG A 11 6.33 4.08 6.63
C ARG A 11 5.69 4.42 7.98
N SER A 12 4.59 5.16 8.00
CA SER A 12 4.03 5.71 9.25
C SER A 12 2.91 4.87 9.88
N VAL A 13 2.32 3.95 9.12
CA VAL A 13 1.15 3.16 9.56
C VAL A 13 1.46 1.67 9.55
N PHE A 14 2.10 1.17 8.49
CA PHE A 14 2.31 -0.26 8.29
C PHE A 14 3.73 -0.75 8.60
N SER A 15 4.67 0.17 8.89
CA SER A 15 6.02 -0.23 9.21
C SER A 15 6.09 -0.98 10.55
N VAL A 16 6.89 -2.04 10.59
CA VAL A 16 7.14 -2.86 11.78
C VAL A 16 7.64 -2.04 12.95
N ASP A 17 8.39 -0.97 12.68
CA ASP A 17 8.94 -0.06 13.69
C ASP A 17 7.86 0.78 14.39
N VAL A 18 6.70 0.97 13.75
CA VAL A 18 5.56 1.67 14.35
C VAL A 18 4.88 0.78 15.41
N GLY A 19 5.00 -0.55 15.27
CA GLY A 19 4.47 -1.52 16.22
C GLY A 19 2.95 -1.55 16.34
N LEU A 20 2.23 -1.02 15.33
CA LEU A 20 0.78 -1.10 15.28
C LEU A 20 0.32 -2.53 14.99
N SER A 21 -0.77 -2.94 15.63
CA SER A 21 -1.48 -4.14 15.17
C SER A 21 -2.06 -3.87 13.77
N GLU A 22 -2.17 -4.92 12.95
CA GLU A 22 -2.78 -4.80 11.62
C GLU A 22 -4.17 -4.14 11.71
N SER A 23 -4.97 -4.48 12.72
CA SER A 23 -6.29 -3.89 12.94
C SER A 23 -6.29 -2.39 13.24
N ASP A 24 -5.23 -1.88 13.87
CA ASP A 24 -5.08 -0.45 14.18
C ASP A 24 -4.53 0.31 12.96
N ALA A 25 -3.58 -0.30 12.23
CA ALA A 25 -3.10 0.20 10.95
C ALA A 25 -4.27 0.37 9.95
N GLN A 26 -5.13 -0.65 9.87
CA GLN A 26 -6.35 -0.62 9.05
C GLN A 26 -7.34 0.47 9.48
N ARG A 27 -7.48 0.72 10.79
CA ARG A 27 -8.32 1.83 11.29
C ARG A 27 -7.75 3.20 10.93
N MET A 28 -6.43 3.38 11.00
CA MET A 28 -5.78 4.61 10.54
C MET A 28 -5.96 4.82 9.04
N LEU A 29 -5.76 3.78 8.23
CA LEU A 29 -5.97 3.86 6.79
C LEU A 29 -7.41 4.25 6.46
N LYS A 30 -8.41 3.61 7.08
CA LYS A 30 -9.83 3.98 6.90
C LYS A 30 -10.12 5.42 7.29
N ARG A 31 -9.48 5.93 8.34
CA ARG A 31 -9.60 7.34 8.74
C ARG A 31 -9.01 8.27 7.67
N MET A 32 -7.86 7.93 7.09
CA MET A 32 -7.28 8.70 5.99
C MET A 32 -8.19 8.69 4.74
N LEU A 33 -8.78 7.53 4.42
CA LEU A 33 -9.70 7.36 3.30
C LEU A 33 -11.09 7.96 3.53
N SER A 34 -11.41 8.39 4.75
CA SER A 34 -12.67 9.09 5.05
C SER A 34 -12.73 10.50 4.45
N ASP A 35 -11.56 11.08 4.15
CA ASP A 35 -11.45 12.35 3.43
C ASP A 35 -11.48 12.08 1.90
N PRO A 36 -12.47 12.59 1.15
CA PRO A 36 -12.61 12.32 -0.28
C PRO A 36 -11.44 12.82 -1.12
N GLU A 37 -10.79 13.92 -0.74
CA GLU A 37 -9.66 14.48 -1.46
C GLU A 37 -8.41 13.62 -1.23
N GLN A 38 -8.17 13.20 0.01
CA GLN A 38 -7.08 12.27 0.33
C GLN A 38 -7.27 10.94 -0.37
N ARG A 39 -8.48 10.40 -0.32
CA ARG A 39 -8.83 9.16 -1.01
C ARG A 39 -8.53 9.22 -2.50
N LEU A 40 -9.02 10.26 -3.20
CA LEU A 40 -8.78 10.40 -4.65
C LEU A 40 -7.28 10.51 -4.99
N ASN A 41 -6.49 11.18 -4.15
CA ASN A 41 -5.05 11.28 -4.35
C ASN A 41 -4.33 9.94 -4.13
N ILE A 42 -4.72 9.19 -3.08
CA ILE A 42 -4.20 7.86 -2.79
C ILE A 42 -4.56 6.90 -3.93
N GLU A 43 -5.81 6.91 -4.41
CA GLU A 43 -6.26 6.11 -5.55
C GLU A 43 -5.39 6.34 -6.79
N ARG A 44 -5.16 7.61 -7.15
CA ARG A 44 -4.32 7.97 -8.31
C ARG A 44 -2.87 7.51 -8.18
N GLU A 45 -2.27 7.69 -7.00
CA GLU A 45 -0.90 7.23 -6.75
C GLU A 45 -0.82 5.70 -6.77
N LEU A 46 -1.81 5.01 -6.21
CA LEU A 46 -1.84 3.54 -6.18
C LEU A 46 -2.03 2.96 -7.58
N VAL A 47 -2.95 3.49 -8.38
CA VAL A 47 -3.12 3.06 -9.78
C VAL A 47 -1.84 3.28 -10.58
N TYR A 48 -1.20 4.45 -10.43
CA TYR A 48 0.06 4.75 -11.10
C TYR A 48 1.18 3.78 -10.68
N LEU A 49 1.26 3.46 -9.40
CA LEU A 49 2.22 2.50 -8.85
C LEU A 49 2.04 1.11 -9.48
N TYR A 50 0.79 0.63 -9.58
CA TYR A 50 0.47 -0.68 -10.17
C TYR A 50 0.64 -0.75 -11.69
N GLN A 51 0.57 0.38 -12.39
CA GLN A 51 0.82 0.47 -13.83
C GLN A 51 2.29 0.68 -14.18
N ASN A 52 3.17 0.85 -13.19
CA ASN A 52 4.57 1.15 -13.42
C ASN A 52 5.44 -0.11 -13.21
N ASP A 53 5.82 -0.74 -14.32
CA ASP A 53 6.67 -1.95 -14.33
C ASP A 53 8.11 -1.72 -13.85
N SER A 54 8.53 -0.46 -13.65
CA SER A 54 9.85 -0.13 -13.11
C SER A 54 9.89 -0.08 -11.57
N VAL A 55 8.75 -0.30 -10.91
CA VAL A 55 8.65 -0.34 -9.45
C VAL A 55 9.04 -1.72 -8.96
N SER A 56 9.98 -1.78 -8.01
CA SER A 56 10.22 -2.98 -7.20
C SER A 56 9.34 -2.91 -5.96
N TRP A 57 8.40 -3.85 -5.86
CA TRP A 57 7.48 -4.01 -4.74
C TRP A 57 8.23 -4.42 -3.47
N MET A 58 9.27 -5.24 -3.62
CA MET A 58 10.12 -5.62 -2.49
C MET A 58 10.80 -4.38 -1.90
N LEU A 59 11.47 -3.55 -2.72
CA LEU A 59 12.10 -2.32 -2.24
C LEU A 59 11.09 -1.29 -1.71
N LEU A 60 9.84 -1.34 -2.17
CA LEU A 60 8.80 -0.48 -1.66
C LEU A 60 8.36 -0.87 -0.24
N LEU A 61 8.37 -2.16 0.09
CA LEU A 61 7.96 -2.68 1.39
C LEU A 61 9.13 -2.86 2.37
N ASP A 62 10.32 -3.12 1.86
CA ASP A 62 11.53 -3.37 2.63
C ASP A 62 12.71 -2.61 2.00
N ASN A 63 13.14 -1.55 2.69
CA ASN A 63 14.28 -0.73 2.29
C ASN A 63 15.02 -0.18 3.51
N GLU A 64 16.12 0.53 3.25
CA GLU A 64 16.98 1.09 4.30
C GLU A 64 16.27 2.13 5.19
N GLU A 65 15.15 2.71 4.76
CA GLU A 65 14.42 3.71 5.54
C GLU A 65 13.32 3.13 6.44
N TYR A 66 12.71 2.02 6.04
CA TYR A 66 11.64 1.35 6.78
C TYR A 66 11.41 -0.08 6.27
N VAL A 67 10.87 -0.91 7.17
CA VAL A 67 10.39 -2.26 6.83
C VAL A 67 8.90 -2.33 7.16
N VAL A 68 8.08 -2.72 6.20
CA VAL A 68 6.65 -3.03 6.35
C VAL A 68 6.45 -4.53 6.41
N TYR A 69 6.95 -5.23 5.40
CA TYR A 69 6.82 -6.66 5.28
C TYR A 69 8.01 -7.21 4.48
N PRO A 70 8.80 -8.13 5.06
CA PRO A 70 9.94 -8.73 4.39
C PRO A 70 9.44 -9.80 3.42
N ALA A 71 9.07 -9.38 2.22
CA ALA A 71 8.53 -10.27 1.19
C ALA A 71 9.60 -11.22 0.63
N ASP A 72 9.18 -12.44 0.29
CA ASP A 72 10.07 -13.45 -0.30
C ASP A 72 10.40 -13.14 -1.77
N ASP A 73 9.42 -12.59 -2.52
CA ASP A 73 9.56 -12.18 -3.91
C ASP A 73 8.63 -11.00 -4.29
N GLU A 74 8.75 -10.50 -5.53
CA GLU A 74 7.93 -9.40 -6.06
C GLU A 74 6.42 -9.71 -6.10
N THR A 75 6.05 -10.98 -6.30
CA THR A 75 4.64 -11.42 -6.32
C THR A 75 4.06 -11.40 -4.91
N ASP A 76 4.80 -11.93 -3.94
CA ASP A 76 4.45 -11.90 -2.53
C ASP A 76 4.32 -10.46 -2.00
N ALA A 77 5.30 -9.61 -2.31
CA ALA A 77 5.28 -8.19 -1.98
C ALA A 77 4.04 -7.48 -2.54
N LYS A 78 3.76 -7.68 -3.84
CA LYS A 78 2.58 -7.10 -4.50
C LYS A 78 1.28 -7.65 -3.91
N GLY A 79 1.22 -8.94 -3.60
CA GLY A 79 0.07 -9.58 -2.96
C GLY A 79 -0.22 -8.99 -1.58
N TYR A 80 0.81 -8.82 -0.76
CA TYR A 80 0.69 -8.20 0.56
C TYR A 80 0.19 -6.75 0.45
N LEU A 81 0.83 -5.92 -0.39
CA LEU A 81 0.42 -4.54 -0.60
C LEU A 81 -1.05 -4.44 -1.09
N THR A 82 -1.46 -5.35 -1.97
CA THR A 82 -2.84 -5.42 -2.45
C THR A 82 -3.81 -5.64 -1.30
N SER A 83 -3.53 -6.62 -0.44
CA SER A 83 -4.38 -6.95 0.69
C SER A 83 -4.51 -5.80 1.70
N ILE A 84 -3.41 -5.12 2.03
CA ILE A 84 -3.43 -4.09 3.08
C ILE A 84 -3.89 -2.71 2.60
N LEU A 85 -3.68 -2.38 1.32
CA LEU A 85 -3.95 -1.05 0.75
C LEU A 85 -5.00 -1.09 -0.35
N TRP A 86 -4.79 -1.88 -1.41
CA TRP A 86 -5.67 -1.88 -2.58
C TRP A 86 -7.12 -2.24 -2.21
N ASP A 87 -7.31 -3.31 -1.46
CA ASP A 87 -8.65 -3.78 -1.07
C ASP A 87 -9.40 -2.76 -0.20
N GLN A 88 -8.67 -1.91 0.53
CA GLN A 88 -9.25 -0.87 1.37
C GLN A 88 -9.58 0.41 0.60
N VAL A 89 -8.76 0.73 -0.40
CA VAL A 89 -8.92 1.91 -1.26
C VAL A 89 -10.01 1.67 -2.31
N PHE A 90 -10.05 0.47 -2.88
CA PHE A 90 -10.97 0.03 -3.93
C PHE A 90 -11.87 -1.13 -3.46
N PRO A 91 -12.73 -0.93 -2.44
CA PRO A 91 -13.61 -1.98 -1.96
C PRO A 91 -14.59 -2.42 -3.06
N GLY A 92 -14.53 -3.69 -3.46
CA GLY A 92 -15.38 -4.27 -4.51
C GLY A 92 -14.74 -4.32 -5.92
N ASN A 93 -13.50 -3.85 -6.07
CA ASN A 93 -12.72 -4.06 -7.27
C ASN A 93 -11.89 -5.34 -7.06
N GLU A 94 -12.55 -6.50 -7.16
CA GLU A 94 -11.83 -7.76 -7.37
C GLU A 94 -10.93 -7.53 -8.59
N MET A 95 -9.60 -7.59 -8.43
CA MET A 95 -8.72 -7.70 -9.59
C MET A 95 -9.08 -9.03 -10.25
N THR A 96 -10.08 -9.01 -11.12
CA THR A 96 -10.46 -10.15 -11.93
C THR A 96 -9.22 -10.56 -12.69
N GLU A 97 -8.62 -11.68 -12.27
CA GLU A 97 -7.78 -12.50 -13.12
C GLU A 97 -8.60 -12.81 -14.37
N GLU A 98 -8.48 -11.98 -15.42
CA GLU A 98 -8.87 -12.39 -16.76
C GLU A 98 -7.91 -13.50 -17.19
N LYS A 99 -8.45 -14.71 -17.18
CA LYS A 99 -7.84 -15.96 -17.61
C LYS A 99 -7.83 -16.10 -19.12
#